data_AF-A0A0T5XA97-F1
#
_entry.id   AF-A0A0T5XA97-F1
#
_cell.length_a   1.000
_cell.length_b   1.000
_cell.length_c   1.000
_cell.angle_alpha   90.00
_cell.angle_beta   90.00
_cell.angle_gamma   90.00
#
_symmetry.space_group_name_H-M   'P 1'
#
loop_
_entity.id
_entity.type
_entity.pdbx_description
1 polymer ?
#
loop_
_entity_poly.entity_id
_entity_poly.type
_entity_poly.pdbx_seq_one_letter_code
_entity_poly.pdbx_strand_id
1 'polypeptide(L)'
;MADVKGVPESNEKYEGGFLQEVVRIGKGALRLLYRLNTDEITLDEFVEGLIKLNASDVLTKYWAYDEGDSYVLDLGRQILWLINSLERDCYYQFERYGITAFHEDFRELRDYLLALEKHCRIKI
;
A
#
# COMPACT_ATOMS: atom_id res chain seq x y z
N MET A 1 13.95 -4.47 -44.43
CA MET A 1 14.29 -3.45 -43.41
C MET A 1 13.07 -3.32 -42.52
N ALA A 2 13.19 -3.70 -41.25
CA ALA A 2 12.08 -3.65 -40.30
C ALA A 2 11.92 -2.21 -39.81
N ASP A 3 10.71 -1.67 -39.97
CA ASP A 3 10.34 -0.36 -39.43
C ASP A 3 10.21 -0.45 -37.91
N VAL A 4 11.17 0.15 -37.22
CA VAL A 4 11.07 0.51 -35.81
C VAL A 4 10.47 1.90 -35.79
N LYS A 5 9.24 2.07 -35.27
CA LYS A 5 8.82 3.25 -34.50
C LYS A 5 7.34 3.19 -34.10
N GLY A 6 7.14 3.19 -32.79
CA GLY A 6 5.87 3.46 -32.12
C GLY A 6 6.12 3.46 -30.62
N VAL A 7 6.91 4.42 -30.14
CA VAL A 7 7.16 4.66 -28.71
C VAL A 7 5.80 4.87 -28.04
N PRO A 8 5.40 4.07 -27.04
CA PRO A 8 4.13 4.30 -26.36
C PRO A 8 4.21 5.62 -25.61
N GLU A 9 3.37 6.57 -26.01
CA GLU A 9 3.15 7.81 -25.29
C GLU A 9 2.59 7.50 -23.89
N SER A 10 3.32 7.98 -22.87
CA SER A 10 2.89 8.27 -21.49
C SER A 10 2.88 7.15 -20.42
N ASN A 11 4.02 6.49 -20.16
CA ASN A 11 4.21 5.69 -18.93
C ASN A 11 4.25 6.51 -17.62
N GLU A 12 4.76 7.75 -17.65
CA GLU A 12 4.92 8.57 -16.42
C GLU A 12 3.58 8.97 -15.75
N LYS A 13 2.51 9.12 -16.52
CA LYS A 13 1.21 9.57 -15.98
C LYS A 13 0.52 8.47 -15.18
N TYR A 14 0.66 7.21 -15.60
CA TYR A 14 0.05 6.06 -14.95
C TYR A 14 0.85 5.62 -13.73
N GLU A 15 2.19 5.59 -13.81
CA GLU A 15 3.06 5.36 -12.65
C GLU A 15 2.87 6.45 -11.59
N GLY A 16 2.82 7.72 -12.01
CA GLY A 16 2.57 8.84 -11.09
C GLY A 16 1.21 8.77 -10.41
N GLY A 17 0.15 8.38 -11.13
CA GLY A 17 -1.19 8.19 -10.58
C GLY A 17 -1.27 7.02 -9.59
N PHE A 18 -0.69 5.88 -9.94
CA PHE A 18 -0.61 4.71 -9.08
C PHE A 18 0.13 5.02 -7.77
N LEU A 19 1.32 5.60 -7.85
CA LEU A 19 2.15 5.88 -6.68
C LEU A 19 1.52 6.91 -5.75
N GLN A 20 0.81 7.90 -6.29
CA GLN A 20 0.05 8.84 -5.45
C GLN A 20 -1.09 8.14 -4.69
N GLU A 21 -1.80 7.21 -5.34
CA GLU A 21 -2.84 6.41 -4.68
C GLU A 21 -2.25 5.50 -3.60
N VAL A 22 -1.15 4.80 -3.90
CA VAL A 22 -0.42 3.95 -2.93
C VAL A 22 0.03 4.75 -1.73
N VAL A 23 0.68 5.90 -1.94
CA VAL A 23 1.17 6.75 -0.84
C VAL A 23 0.00 7.25 0.01
N ARG A 24 -1.11 7.68 -0.60
CA ARG A 24 -2.32 8.10 0.12
C ARG A 24 -2.86 6.97 0.98
N ILE A 25 -2.97 5.76 0.43
CA ILE A 25 -3.49 4.57 1.11
C ILE A 25 -2.55 4.17 2.25
N GLY A 26 -1.25 4.06 1.99
CA GLY A 26 -0.25 3.68 2.98
C GLY A 26 -0.19 4.64 4.16
N LYS A 27 -0.22 5.96 3.93
CA LYS A 27 -0.33 6.95 5.01
C LYS A 27 -1.61 6.80 5.83
N GLY A 28 -2.72 6.48 5.16
CA GLY A 28 -4.01 6.21 5.81
C GLY A 28 -3.93 5.00 6.74
N ALA A 29 -3.37 3.90 6.25
CA ALA A 29 -3.18 2.67 7.02
C ALA A 29 -2.22 2.86 8.20
N LEU A 30 -1.08 3.54 8.01
CA LEU A 30 -0.18 3.90 9.12
C LEU A 30 -0.88 4.70 10.21
N ARG A 31 -1.72 5.66 9.83
CA ARG A 31 -2.47 6.46 10.81
C ARG A 31 -3.47 5.61 11.57
N LEU A 32 -4.16 4.68 10.91
CA LEU A 32 -5.08 3.75 11.55
C LEU A 32 -4.35 2.82 12.52
N LEU A 33 -3.22 2.25 12.11
CA LEU A 33 -2.37 1.40 12.97
C LEU A 33 -1.87 2.16 14.19
N TYR A 34 -1.41 3.41 14.02
CA TYR A 34 -1.00 4.25 15.14
C TYR A 34 -2.15 4.46 16.13
N ARG A 35 -3.34 4.84 15.63
CA ARG A 35 -4.51 5.08 16.48
C ARG A 35 -5.00 3.81 17.19
N LEU A 36 -4.89 2.65 16.55
CA LEU A 36 -5.19 1.37 17.18
C LEU A 36 -4.17 1.07 18.30
N ASN A 37 -2.88 1.28 18.03
CA ASN A 37 -1.80 1.08 19.01
C ASN A 37 -1.84 2.06 20.20
N THR A 38 -2.47 3.22 20.05
CA THR A 38 -2.67 4.22 21.12
C THR A 38 -4.03 4.12 21.80
N ASP A 39 -4.81 3.06 21.51
CA ASP A 39 -6.17 2.84 22.02
C ASP A 39 -7.14 4.00 21.69
N GLU A 40 -6.86 4.79 20.64
CA GLU A 40 -7.72 5.88 20.17
C GLU A 40 -8.90 5.40 19.32
N ILE A 41 -8.79 4.19 18.75
CA ILE A 41 -9.85 3.51 18.01
C ILE A 41 -9.91 2.04 18.44
N THR A 42 -11.10 1.48 18.29
CA THR A 42 -11.34 0.05 18.43
C THR A 42 -10.83 -0.75 17.23
N LEU A 43 -10.73 -2.07 17.38
CA LEU A 43 -10.42 -2.98 16.28
C LEU A 43 -11.44 -2.85 15.14
N ASP A 44 -12.74 -2.75 15.46
CA ASP A 44 -13.80 -2.61 14.45
C ASP A 44 -13.64 -1.33 13.62
N GLU A 45 -13.36 -0.21 14.28
CA GLU A 45 -13.09 1.06 13.60
C GLU A 45 -11.80 1.03 12.77
N PHE A 46 -10.80 0.25 13.22
CA PHE A 46 -9.59 -0.01 12.46
C PHE A 46 -9.90 -0.78 11.17
N VAL A 47 -10.64 -1.89 11.25
CA VAL A 47 -11.02 -2.69 10.07
C VAL A 47 -11.88 -1.89 9.10
N GLU A 48 -12.90 -1.20 9.59
CA GLU A 48 -13.74 -0.34 8.76
C GLU A 48 -12.90 0.77 8.09
N GLY A 49 -11.93 1.31 8.83
CA GLY A 49 -10.94 2.24 8.31
C GLY A 49 -10.12 1.66 7.16
N LEU A 50 -9.59 0.44 7.29
CA LEU A 50 -8.81 -0.23 6.25
C LEU A 50 -9.64 -0.49 4.98
N ILE A 51 -10.87 -1.00 5.13
CA ILE A 51 -11.79 -1.23 4.01
C ILE A 51 -12.02 0.07 3.22
N LYS A 52 -12.22 1.20 3.92
CA LYS A 52 -12.41 2.52 3.30
C LYS A 52 -11.20 3.03 2.51
N LEU A 53 -9.99 2.52 2.78
CA LEU A 53 -8.81 2.87 1.99
C LEU A 53 -8.84 2.25 0.60
N ASN A 54 -9.62 1.17 0.44
CA ASN A 54 -9.86 0.48 -0.82
C ASN A 54 -8.58 -0.09 -1.46
N ALA A 55 -7.68 -0.65 -0.64
CA ALA A 55 -6.40 -1.17 -1.09
C ALA A 55 -6.57 -2.36 -2.06
N SER A 56 -7.59 -3.21 -1.83
CA SER A 56 -7.89 -4.37 -2.68
C SER A 56 -8.30 -3.97 -4.11
N ASP A 57 -9.16 -2.95 -4.27
CA ASP A 57 -9.56 -2.47 -5.59
C ASP A 57 -8.40 -1.83 -6.34
N VAL A 58 -7.58 -1.02 -5.64
CA VAL A 58 -6.38 -0.42 -6.24
C VAL A 58 -5.39 -1.50 -6.64
N LEU A 59 -5.14 -2.49 -5.78
CA LEU A 59 -4.29 -3.62 -6.12
C LEU A 59 -4.80 -4.33 -7.37
N THR A 60 -6.09 -4.65 -7.43
CA THR A 60 -6.73 -5.33 -8.57
C THR A 60 -6.64 -4.52 -9.87
N LYS A 61 -6.92 -3.22 -9.79
CA LYS A 61 -6.85 -2.29 -10.92
C LYS A 61 -5.46 -2.24 -11.55
N TYR A 62 -4.42 -2.29 -10.72
CA TYR A 62 -3.02 -2.17 -11.19
C TYR A 62 -2.27 -3.52 -11.29
N TRP A 63 -2.87 -4.63 -10.85
CA TRP A 63 -2.28 -5.98 -10.93
C TRP A 63 -2.10 -6.45 -12.37
N ALA A 64 -3.02 -6.08 -13.26
CA ALA A 64 -2.98 -6.46 -14.68
C ALA A 64 -1.91 -5.72 -15.50
N TYR A 65 -1.26 -4.71 -14.92
CA TYR A 65 -0.18 -3.98 -15.57
C TYR A 65 1.14 -4.70 -15.30
N ASP A 66 1.49 -5.63 -16.19
CA ASP A 66 2.73 -6.43 -16.15
C ASP A 66 3.76 -5.92 -17.16
N GLU A 67 4.07 -4.63 -17.13
CA GLU A 67 5.09 -4.05 -18.00
C GLU A 67 6.13 -3.27 -17.20
N GLY A 68 7.13 -4.01 -16.71
CA GLY A 68 8.39 -3.50 -16.21
C GLY A 68 8.52 -3.59 -14.68
N ASP A 69 9.50 -4.39 -14.24
CA ASP A 69 9.97 -4.54 -12.85
C ASP A 69 10.58 -3.23 -12.30
N SER A 70 9.80 -2.14 -12.28
CA SER A 70 10.21 -0.96 -11.56
C SER A 70 10.09 -1.28 -10.07
N TYR A 71 11.23 -1.30 -9.37
CA TYR A 71 11.33 -1.49 -7.92
C TYR A 71 10.28 -0.67 -7.14
N VAL A 72 9.97 0.53 -7.64
CA VAL A 72 9.00 1.45 -7.05
C VAL A 72 7.55 0.95 -7.21
N LEU A 73 7.21 0.34 -8.35
CA LEU A 73 5.89 -0.27 -8.56
C LEU A 73 5.73 -1.52 -7.69
N ASP A 74 6.78 -2.31 -7.54
CA ASP A 74 6.77 -3.48 -6.66
C ASP A 74 6.61 -3.10 -5.19
N LEU A 75 7.31 -2.07 -4.72
CA LEU A 75 7.09 -1.51 -3.38
C LEU A 75 5.63 -1.06 -3.22
N GLY A 76 5.04 -0.43 -4.23
CA GLY A 76 3.65 -0.02 -4.19
C GLY A 76 2.68 -1.20 -4.08
N ARG A 77 2.95 -2.28 -4.82
CA ARG A 77 2.18 -3.54 -4.71
C ARG A 77 2.33 -4.18 -3.34
N GLN A 78 3.54 -4.21 -2.77
CA GLN A 78 3.79 -4.74 -1.43
C GLN A 78 3.01 -4.00 -0.36
N ILE A 79 2.95 -2.67 -0.42
CA ILE A 79 2.13 -1.84 0.48
C ILE A 79 0.65 -2.21 0.37
N LEU A 80 0.12 -2.27 -0.85
CA LEU A 80 -1.29 -2.60 -1.06
C LEU A 80 -1.61 -4.02 -0.60
N TRP A 81 -0.70 -4.97 -0.84
CA TRP A 81 -0.86 -6.36 -0.43
C TRP A 81 -0.85 -6.53 1.08
N LEU A 82 0.08 -5.87 1.79
CA LEU A 82 0.13 -5.85 3.24
C LEU A 82 -1.19 -5.32 3.83
N ILE A 83 -1.69 -4.19 3.31
CA ILE A 83 -2.93 -3.58 3.78
C ILE A 83 -4.14 -4.49 3.51
N ASN A 84 -4.19 -5.13 2.34
CA ASN A 84 -5.22 -6.11 2.00
C ASN A 84 -5.15 -7.36 2.91
N SER A 85 -3.96 -7.80 3.29
CA SER A 85 -3.79 -8.89 4.25
C SER A 85 -4.30 -8.50 5.64
N LEU A 86 -3.98 -7.29 6.10
CA LEU A 86 -4.50 -6.74 7.35
C LEU A 86 -6.02 -6.65 7.33
N GLU A 87 -6.62 -6.17 6.26
CA GLU A 87 -8.09 -6.11 6.11
C GLU A 87 -8.75 -7.48 6.33
N ARG A 88 -8.14 -8.54 5.80
CA ARG A 88 -8.71 -9.89 5.83
C ARG A 88 -8.44 -10.64 7.14
N ASP A 89 -7.26 -10.47 7.71
CA ASP A 89 -6.76 -11.33 8.78
C ASP A 89 -6.65 -10.63 10.14
N CYS A 90 -6.89 -9.31 10.22
CA CYS A 90 -6.71 -8.52 11.44
C CYS A 90 -7.46 -9.08 12.66
N TYR A 91 -8.72 -9.50 12.52
CA TYR A 91 -9.47 -10.09 13.63
C TYR A 91 -8.81 -11.37 14.15
N TYR A 92 -8.44 -12.26 13.24
CA TYR A 92 -7.78 -13.51 13.59
C TYR A 92 -6.42 -13.27 14.28
N GLN A 93 -5.64 -12.31 13.75
CA GLN A 93 -4.35 -11.94 14.33
C GLN A 93 -4.50 -11.29 15.71
N PHE A 94 -5.48 -10.39 15.87
CA PHE A 94 -5.76 -9.72 17.15
C PHE A 94 -6.23 -10.72 18.21
N GLU A 95 -7.15 -11.62 17.87
CA GLU A 95 -7.63 -12.65 18.82
C GLU A 95 -6.50 -13.57 19.30
N ARG A 96 -5.54 -13.90 18.41
CA ARG A 96 -4.49 -14.86 18.71
C ARG A 96 -3.28 -14.25 19.42
N TYR A 97 -2.91 -13.01 19.09
CA TYR A 97 -1.67 -12.38 19.54
C TYR A 97 -1.83 -10.97 20.13
N GLY A 98 -3.08 -10.47 20.20
CA GLY A 98 -3.39 -9.12 20.67
C GLY A 98 -2.78 -8.02 19.80
N ILE A 99 -2.66 -6.82 20.36
CA ILE A 99 -2.13 -5.64 19.66
C ILE A 99 -0.70 -5.83 19.12
N THR A 100 0.08 -6.71 19.76
CA THR A 100 1.47 -6.98 19.33
C THR A 100 1.58 -7.64 17.97
N ALA A 101 0.48 -8.24 17.46
CA ALA A 101 0.43 -8.82 16.12
C ALA A 101 0.83 -7.80 15.04
N PHE A 102 0.41 -6.54 15.21
CA PHE A 102 0.54 -5.50 14.19
C PHE A 102 1.85 -4.72 14.28
N HIS A 103 2.73 -5.01 15.25
CA HIS A 103 4.00 -4.30 15.38
C HIS A 103 4.90 -4.53 14.17
N GLU A 104 4.91 -5.76 13.65
CA GLU A 104 5.72 -6.09 12.47
C GLU A 104 5.11 -5.47 11.22
N ASP A 105 3.78 -5.60 11.01
CA ASP A 105 3.10 -4.98 9.88
C ASP A 105 3.24 -3.46 9.88
N PHE A 106 3.18 -2.82 11.06
CA PHE A 106 3.40 -1.38 11.19
C PHE A 106 4.82 -0.98 10.80
N ARG A 107 5.82 -1.74 11.26
CA ARG A 107 7.22 -1.51 10.91
C ARG A 107 7.43 -1.67 9.41
N GLU A 108 6.94 -2.75 8.83
CA GLU A 108 7.07 -3.08 7.42
C GLU A 108 6.39 -2.04 6.53
N LEU A 109 5.15 -1.65 6.85
CA LEU A 109 4.43 -0.59 6.13
C LEU A 109 5.18 0.74 6.14
N ARG A 110 5.72 1.12 7.31
CA ARG A 110 6.50 2.35 7.47
C ARG A 110 7.77 2.28 6.61
N ASP A 111 8.48 1.16 6.64
CA ASP A 111 9.75 1.01 5.95
C ASP A 111 9.54 1.01 4.42
N TYR A 112 8.46 0.41 3.90
CA TYR A 112 8.09 0.51 2.48
C TYR A 112 7.73 1.93 2.05
N LEU A 113 6.99 2.67 2.88
CA LEU A 113 6.68 4.07 2.58
C LEU A 113 7.96 4.92 2.56
N LEU A 114 8.85 4.79 3.54
CA LEU A 114 10.13 5.50 3.54
C LEU A 114 11.00 5.16 2.32
N ALA A 115 10.97 3.91 1.86
CA ALA A 115 11.63 3.52 0.62
C ALA A 115 11.01 4.24 -0.59
N LEU A 116 9.68 4.27 -0.71
CA LEU A 116 9.00 5.02 -1.77
C LEU A 116 9.33 6.52 -1.73
N GLU A 117 9.34 7.15 -0.56
CA GLU A 117 9.74 8.56 -0.40
C GLU A 117 11.15 8.81 -0.94
N LYS A 118 12.10 7.97 -0.55
CA LYS A 118 13.50 8.08 -0.98
C LYS A 118 13.65 7.92 -2.49
N HIS A 119 12.98 6.94 -3.08
CA HIS A 119 13.13 6.60 -4.50
C HIS A 119 12.32 7.52 -5.42
N CYS A 120 11.17 8.03 -4.97
CA CYS A 120 10.28 8.87 -5.78
C CYS A 120 10.47 10.38 -5.52
N ARG A 121 11.27 10.77 -4.51
CA ARG A 121 11.37 12.16 -4.01
C ARG A 121 10.01 12.75 -3.61
N ILE A 122 9.08 11.91 -3.18
CA ILE A 122 7.75 12.30 -2.72
C ILE A 122 7.79 12.44 -1.21
N LYS A 123 7.42 13.61 -0.67
CA LYS A 123 7.40 13.82 0.78
C LYS A 123 6.24 13.06 1.44
N ILE A 124 6.55 12.11 2.32
CA ILE A 124 5.55 11.30 3.04
C ILE A 124 5.18 11.95 4.38
#